data_AF-A4FJE2-F1
#
_entry.id   AF-A4FJE2-F1
#
_cell.length_a   1.000
_cell.length_b   1.000
_cell.length_c   1.000
_cell.angle_alpha   90.00
_cell.angle_beta   90.00
_cell.angle_gamma   90.00
#
_symmetry.space_group_name_H-M   'P 1'
#
loop_
_entity.id
_entity.type
_entity.pdbx_description
1 polymer ?
#
loop_
_entity_poly.entity_id
_entity_poly.type
_entity_poly.pdbx_seq_one_letter_code
_entity_poly.pdbx_strand_id
1 'polypeptide(L)' 'MSTEHTPADDIVYDLVSVQYHALQGAENNDKYKQDAHDHDDVRSFFEEVAKQDAWRAERCHELLANLTGGGRGLSASAG' A
#
# COMPACT_ATOMS: atom_id res chain seq x y z
N MET A 1 -21.63 -1.72 27.73
CA MET A 1 -21.30 -1.34 26.35
C MET A 1 -20.04 -2.11 25.98
N SER A 2 -20.21 -3.25 25.32
CA SER A 2 -19.07 -4.02 24.80
C SER A 2 -18.57 -3.28 23.58
N THR A 3 -17.37 -2.71 23.63
CA THR A 3 -16.70 -2.18 22.44
C THR A 3 -16.28 -3.38 21.60
N GLU A 4 -17.17 -3.85 20.73
CA GLU A 4 -16.78 -4.74 19.64
C GLU A 4 -15.83 -3.93 18.74
N HIS A 5 -14.53 -4.12 18.95
CA HIS A 5 -13.52 -3.69 18.00
C HIS A 5 -13.72 -4.54 16.74
N THR A 6 -14.39 -3.97 15.74
CA THR A 6 -14.40 -4.58 14.41
C THR A 6 -12.99 -4.52 13.83
N PRO A 7 -12.52 -5.56 13.11
CA PRO A 7 -11.23 -5.56 12.41
C PRO A 7 -11.03 -4.41 11.40
N ALA A 8 -12.06 -3.60 11.15
CA ALA A 8 -12.11 -2.51 10.18
C ALA A 8 -11.57 -1.16 10.69
N ASP A 9 -11.16 -1.04 11.96
CA ASP A 9 -10.65 0.23 12.52
C ASP A 9 -9.14 0.24 12.78
N ASP A 10 -8.39 -0.74 12.26
CA ASP A 10 -6.92 -0.72 12.34
C ASP A 10 -6.32 -0.06 11.08
N ILE A 11 -6.38 1.27 11.06
CA ILE A 11 -5.83 2.09 9.97
C ILE A 11 -4.33 1.83 9.74
N VAL A 12 -3.60 1.34 10.74
CA VAL A 12 -2.19 0.98 10.61
C VAL A 12 -2.08 -0.34 9.85
N TYR A 13 -2.85 -1.35 10.24
CA TYR A 13 -2.95 -2.60 9.52
C TYR A 13 -3.37 -2.39 8.06
N ASP A 14 -4.35 -1.53 7.80
CA ASP A 14 -4.81 -1.22 6.46
C ASP A 14 -3.70 -0.60 5.60
N LEU A 15 -2.98 0.40 6.14
CA LEU A 15 -1.88 1.04 5.43
C LEU A 15 -0.69 0.11 5.20
N VAL A 16 -0.36 -0.74 6.16
CA VAL A 16 0.68 -1.79 6.01
C VAL A 16 0.26 -2.80 4.94
N SER A 17 -1.02 -3.20 4.93
CA SER A 17 -1.55 -4.15 3.95
C SER A 17 -1.48 -3.58 2.53
N VAL A 18 -1.90 -2.32 2.34
CA VAL A 18 -1.79 -1.64 1.04
C VAL A 18 -0.33 -1.51 0.61
N GLN A 19 0.57 -1.08 1.51
CA GLN A 19 1.99 -0.97 1.21
C GLN A 19 2.59 -2.31 0.77
N TYR A 20 2.31 -3.38 1.52
CA TYR A 20 2.79 -4.72 1.20
C TYR A 20 2.32 -5.19 -0.18
N HIS A 21 1.01 -5.08 -0.46
CA HIS A 21 0.45 -5.51 -1.73
C HIS A 21 0.93 -4.66 -2.92
N ALA A 22 1.16 -3.36 -2.71
CA ALA A 22 1.72 -2.50 -3.74
C ALA A 22 3.17 -2.90 -4.08
N LEU A 23 4.01 -3.16 -3.07
CA LEU A 23 5.38 -3.65 -3.31
C LEU A 23 5.39 -5.01 -4.03
N GLN A 24 4.54 -5.94 -3.60
CA GLN A 24 4.37 -7.23 -4.27
C GLN A 24 3.86 -7.07 -5.71
N GLY A 25 2.93 -6.14 -5.94
CA GLY A 25 2.41 -5.78 -7.26
C GLY A 25 3.50 -5.26 -8.19
N ALA A 26 4.33 -4.32 -7.72
CA ALA A 26 5.46 -3.79 -8.49
C ALA A 26 6.44 -4.91 -8.92
N GLU A 27 6.81 -5.81 -8.00
CA GLU A 27 7.68 -6.96 -8.33
C GLU A 27 7.05 -7.91 -9.36
N ASN A 28 5.75 -8.17 -9.24
CA ASN A 28 5.02 -9.01 -10.19
C ASN A 28 4.94 -8.35 -11.57
N ASN A 29 4.68 -7.04 -11.64
CA ASN A 29 4.61 -6.31 -12.89
C ASN A 29 5.95 -6.33 -13.66
N ASP A 30 7.09 -6.37 -12.96
CA ASP A 30 8.39 -6.55 -13.61
C ASP A 30 8.54 -7.90 -14.31
N LYS A 31 7.97 -8.97 -13.74
CA LYS A 31 7.91 -10.30 -14.37
C LYS A 31 6.94 -10.27 -15.57
N TYR A 32 5.76 -9.69 -15.40
CA TYR A 32 4.76 -9.60 -16.48
C TYR A 32 5.24 -8.76 -17.67
N LYS A 33 6.03 -7.71 -17.42
CA LYS A 33 6.71 -6.94 -18.46
C LYS A 33 7.72 -7.76 -19.25
N GLN A 34 8.36 -8.77 -18.64
CA GLN A 34 9.27 -9.69 -19.34
C GLN A 34 8.47 -10.70 -20.17
N ASP A 35 7.37 -11.23 -19.64
CA ASP A 35 6.48 -12.17 -20.32
C ASP A 35 5.76 -11.57 -21.54
N ALA A 36 5.62 -10.24 -21.57
CA ALA A 36 4.98 -9.53 -22.68
C ALA A 36 5.81 -9.51 -23.99
N HIS A 37 7.06 -9.99 -23.98
CA HIS A 37 7.91 -10.15 -25.17
C HIS A 37 7.88 -8.94 -26.12
N ASP A 38 7.33 -9.09 -27.34
CA ASP A 38 7.30 -8.08 -28.40
C ASP A 38 6.04 -7.20 -28.36
N HIS A 39 5.19 -7.34 -27.35
CA HIS A 39 3.98 -6.53 -27.16
C HIS A 39 4.30 -5.22 -26.42
N ASP A 40 4.79 -4.22 -27.15
CA ASP A 40 5.25 -2.95 -26.57
C ASP A 40 4.16 -2.16 -25.83
N ASP A 41 2.91 -2.24 -26.27
CA ASP A 41 1.77 -1.62 -25.61
C ASP A 41 1.48 -2.28 -24.24
N VAL A 42 1.52 -3.61 -24.19
CA VAL A 42 1.36 -4.39 -22.96
C VAL A 42 2.53 -4.16 -22.00
N ARG A 43 3.77 -4.10 -22.51
CA ARG A 43 4.95 -3.77 -21.71
C ARG A 43 4.84 -2.39 -21.07
N SER A 44 4.39 -1.40 -21.86
CA SER A 44 4.18 -0.03 -21.39
C SER A 44 3.11 0.04 -20.30
N PHE A 45 2.04 -0.74 -20.46
CA PHE A 45 1.01 -0.87 -19.43
C PHE A 45 1.57 -1.44 -18.11
N PHE A 46 2.30 -2.56 -18.13
CA PHE A 46 2.89 -3.11 -16.90
C PHE A 46 3.90 -2.18 -16.24
N GLU A 47 4.68 -1.44 -17.03
CA GLU A 47 5.56 -0.40 -16.49
C GLU A 47 4.77 0.72 -15.80
N GLU A 48 3.65 1.16 -16.38
CA GLU A 48 2.76 2.14 -15.76
C GLU A 48 2.17 1.62 -14.44
N VAL A 49 1.66 0.38 -14.42
CA VAL A 49 1.11 -0.22 -13.19
C VAL A 49 2.19 -0.33 -12.11
N ALA A 50 3.41 -0.75 -12.46
CA ALA A 50 4.54 -0.82 -11.52
C ALA A 50 4.88 0.56 -10.91
N LYS A 51 4.84 1.63 -11.71
CA LYS A 51 5.06 3.00 -11.22
C LYS A 51 3.96 3.43 -10.24
N GLN A 52 2.71 3.09 -10.53
CA GLN A 52 1.59 3.40 -9.64
C GLN A 52 1.68 2.59 -8.33
N ASP A 53 2.10 1.33 -8.39
CA ASP A 53 2.38 0.51 -7.21
C ASP A 53 3.50 1.10 -6.34
N ALA A 54 4.62 1.50 -6.95
CA ALA A 54 5.71 2.15 -6.23
C ALA A 54 5.23 3.42 -5.52
N TRP A 55 4.49 4.27 -6.23
CA TRP A 55 3.90 5.48 -5.65
C TRP A 55 2.96 5.17 -4.47
N ARG A 56 2.10 4.15 -4.58
CA ARG A 56 1.21 3.72 -3.48
C ARG A 56 2.02 3.29 -2.26
N ALA A 57 3.08 2.49 -2.46
CA ALA A 57 3.93 1.99 -1.39
C ALA A 57 4.64 3.12 -0.65
N GLU A 58 5.21 4.08 -1.37
CA GLU A 58 5.83 5.28 -0.82
C GLU A 58 4.82 6.13 -0.05
N ARG A 59 3.63 6.35 -0.63
CA ARG A 59 2.59 7.14 0.03
C ARG A 59 2.12 6.51 1.34
N CYS A 60 1.94 5.19 1.38
CA CYS A 60 1.64 4.48 2.62
C CYS A 60 2.77 4.59 3.64
N HIS A 61 4.04 4.59 3.20
CA HIS A 61 5.19 4.76 4.09
C HIS A 61 5.15 6.11 4.80
N GLU A 62 4.90 7.19 4.06
CA GLU A 62 4.76 8.53 4.62
C GLU A 62 3.61 8.64 5.62
N LEU A 63 2.45 8.06 5.29
CA LEU A 63 1.28 8.06 6.18
C LEU A 63 1.57 7.29 7.48
N LEU A 64 2.21 6.13 7.40
CA LEU A 64 2.64 5.35 8.56
C LEU A 64 3.66 6.11 9.40
N ALA A 65 4.64 6.76 8.77
CA ALA A 65 5.62 7.59 9.47
C ALA A 65 4.95 8.75 10.22
N ASN A 66 3.94 9.38 9.63
CA ASN A 66 3.18 10.45 10.29
C ASN A 66 2.35 9.95 11.47
N LEU A 67 1.68 8.79 11.34
CA LEU A 67 0.88 8.19 12.40
C LEU A 67 1.73 7.73 13.59
N THR A 68 2.96 7.27 13.34
CA THR A 68 3.84 6.70 14.37
C THR A 68 4.87 7.70 14.92
N GLY A 69 5.30 8.68 14.13
CA GLY A 69 6.29 9.70 14.50
C GLY A 69 5.72 10.92 15.23
N GLY A 70 4.43 11.23 15.06
CA GLY A 70 3.72 12.23 15.86
C GLY A 70 2.99 11.55 17.00
N GLY A 71 3.52 11.59 18.23
CA GLY A 71 2.98 10.96 19.45
C GLY A 71 1.59 11.43 19.94
N ARG A 72 0.67 11.77 19.02
CA ARG A 72 -0.72 12.19 19.25
C ARG A 72 -1.74 11.20 18.63
N GLY A 73 -1.31 10.24 17.80
CA GLY A 73 -2.21 9.39 17.00
C GLY A 73 -2.70 8.09 17.64
N LEU A 74 -2.10 7.63 18.74
CA LEU A 74 -2.53 6.41 19.45
C LEU A 74 -3.32 6.72 20.74
N SER A 75 -3.76 7.96 20.92
CA SER A 75 -4.75 8.24 21.96
C SER A 75 -6.11 7.80 21.44
N ALA A 76 -6.49 6.56 21.78
CA ALA A 76 -7.88 6.14 21.77
C ALA A 76 -8.73 7.27 22.37
N SER A 77 -9.72 7.74 21.63
CA SER A 77 -10.69 8.70 22.13
C SER A 77 -11.45 8.06 23.28
N ALA A 78 -11.05 8.38 24.50
CA ALA A 78 -11.88 8.24 25.68
C ALA A 78 -13.04 9.25 25.55
N GLY A 79 -14.23 8.74 25.24
CA GLY A 79 -15.50 9.45 25.22
C GLY A 79 -16.63 8.46 25.39
#